data_AF-A0A931H8C1-F1
#
_entry.id   AF-A0A931H8C1-F1
#
_cell.length_a   1.000
_cell.length_b   1.000
_cell.length_c   1.000
_cell.angle_alpha   90.00
_cell.angle_beta   90.00
_cell.angle_gamma   90.00
#
_symmetry.space_group_name_H-M   'P 1'
#
loop_
_entity.id
_entity.type
_entity.pdbx_description
1 polymer ?
#
loop_
_entity_poly.entity_id
_entity_poly.type
_entity_poly.pdbx_seq_one_letter_code
_entity_poly.pdbx_strand_id
1 'polypeptide(L)' 'MDEADLAFDAEQRHFAQALAAQRSRAGRLRPIGSCHYCEEQVTEQDRLFCNADCAADWEYENSLRTKLGLPAGGLQRMQ' A
#
# COMPACT_ATOMS: atom_id res chain seq x y z
N MET A 1 25.05 -6.80 30.77
CA MET A 1 24.09 -7.41 29.84
C MET A 1 24.32 -8.89 29.88
N ASP A 2 23.30 -9.63 30.26
CA ASP A 2 23.31 -11.08 30.24
C ASP A 2 22.67 -11.61 28.94
N GLU A 3 22.57 -12.93 28.82
CA GLU A 3 21.95 -13.57 27.66
C GLU A 3 20.47 -13.18 27.48
N ALA A 4 19.76 -12.93 28.58
CA ALA A 4 18.36 -12.54 28.56
C ALA A 4 18.19 -11.12 28.01
N ASP A 5 19.06 -10.19 28.42
CA ASP A 5 19.08 -8.82 27.89
C ASP A 5 19.30 -8.82 26.36
N LEU A 6 20.26 -9.64 25.89
CA LEU A 6 20.59 -9.73 24.46
C LEU A 6 19.45 -10.34 23.62
N ALA A 7 18.78 -11.36 24.16
CA ALA A 7 17.66 -12.01 23.50
C ALA A 7 16.46 -11.06 23.36
N PHE A 8 16.15 -10.31 24.42
CA PHE A 8 15.08 -9.31 24.41
C PHE A 8 15.34 -8.19 23.41
N ASP A 9 16.56 -7.64 23.40
CA ASP A 9 16.95 -6.61 22.43
C ASP A 9 16.87 -7.12 20.98
N ALA A 10 17.23 -8.38 20.74
CA ALA A 10 17.10 -9.00 19.43
C ALA A 10 15.64 -9.13 19.01
N GLU A 11 14.76 -9.60 19.90
CA GLU A 11 13.32 -9.70 19.63
C GLU A 11 12.72 -8.34 19.31
N GLN A 12 13.03 -7.31 20.10
CA GLN A 12 12.56 -5.95 19.85
C GLN A 12 13.01 -5.42 18.49
N ARG A 13 14.28 -5.63 18.12
CA ARG A 13 14.81 -5.24 16.80
C ARG A 13 14.07 -5.96 15.68
N HIS A 14 13.86 -7.27 15.81
CA HIS A 14 13.15 -8.05 14.80
C HIS A 14 11.69 -7.60 14.65
N PHE A 15 11.00 -7.33 15.75
CA PHE A 15 9.64 -6.83 15.73
C PHE A 15 9.54 -5.46 15.05
N ALA A 16 10.42 -4.53 15.40
CA ALA A 16 10.47 -3.21 14.77
C ALA A 16 10.75 -3.29 13.25
N GLN A 17 11.67 -4.17 12.84
CA GLN A 17 11.98 -4.42 11.43
C GLN A 17 10.78 -4.99 10.67
N ALA A 18 10.07 -5.95 11.26
CA ALA A 18 8.88 -6.55 10.65
C ALA A 18 7.76 -5.51 10.44
N LEU A 19 7.50 -4.66 11.44
CA LEU A 19 6.52 -3.58 11.32
C LEU A 19 6.92 -2.56 10.26
N ALA A 20 8.19 -2.15 10.22
CA ALA A 20 8.68 -1.22 9.21
C ALA A 20 8.55 -1.80 7.78
N ALA A 21 8.88 -3.09 7.61
CA ALA A 21 8.74 -3.79 6.34
C ALA A 21 7.27 -3.96 5.92
N GLN A 22 6.36 -4.19 6.87
CA GLN A 22 4.93 -4.26 6.57
C GLN A 22 4.38 -2.88 6.14
N ARG A 23 4.76 -1.80 6.85
CA ARG A 23 4.35 -0.43 6.52
C ARG A 23 4.85 0.02 5.15
N SER A 24 6.07 -0.36 4.75
CA SER A 24 6.61 0.00 3.43
C SER A 24 5.90 -0.70 2.27
N ARG A 25 5.29 -1.87 2.53
CA ARG A 25 4.55 -2.66 1.53
C ARG A 25 3.06 -2.30 1.45
N ALA A 26 2.44 -1.93 2.56
CA ALA A 26 0.99 -1.76 2.69
C ALA A 26 0.40 -0.54 1.93
N GLY A 27 1.22 0.27 1.25
CA GLY A 27 0.77 1.51 0.60
C GLY A 27 1.11 1.64 -0.88
N ARG A 28 1.70 0.62 -1.52
CA ARG A 28 2.04 0.68 -2.95
C ARG A 28 1.04 -0.10 -3.79
N LEU A 29 0.38 0.59 -4.72
CA LEU A 29 -0.37 -0.05 -5.80
C LEU A 29 0.55 -0.95 -6.61
N ARG A 30 0.03 -2.09 -7.07
CA ARG A 30 0.71 -2.97 -8.02
C ARG A 30 -0.01 -2.94 -9.36
N PRO A 31 0.69 -3.08 -10.49
CA PRO A 31 0.02 -3.26 -11.78
C PRO A 31 -0.83 -4.53 -11.77
N ILE A 32 -2.09 -4.41 -12.21
CA ILE A 32 -3.07 -5.51 -12.24
C ILE A 32 -3.63 -5.76 -13.65
N GLY A 33 -3.13 -5.03 -14.66
CA GLY A 33 -3.65 -5.08 -16.04
C GLY A 33 -4.92 -4.25 -16.28
N SER A 34 -5.41 -3.54 -15.27
CA SER A 34 -6.51 -2.59 -15.35
C SER A 34 -6.24 -1.34 -14.53
N CYS A 35 -6.93 -0.26 -14.88
CA CYS A 35 -6.85 1.03 -14.20
C CYS A 35 -7.38 0.89 -12.77
N HIS A 36 -6.62 1.36 -11.78
CA HIS A 36 -7.03 1.34 -10.36
C HIS A 36 -8.20 2.29 -10.04
N TYR A 37 -8.58 3.17 -10.98
CA TYR A 37 -9.68 4.11 -10.81
C TYR A 37 -10.93 3.71 -11.59
N CYS A 38 -10.84 3.65 -12.92
CA CYS A 38 -11.99 3.41 -13.80
C CYS A 38 -12.11 1.95 -14.28
N GLU A 39 -11.20 1.06 -13.86
CA GLU A 39 -11.18 -0.36 -14.21
C GLU A 39 -10.96 -0.68 -15.71
N GLU A 40 -10.71 0.33 -16.55
CA GLU A 40 -10.37 0.15 -17.96
C GLU A 40 -9.08 -0.68 -18.13
N GLN A 41 -9.03 -1.54 -19.15
CA GLN A 41 -7.82 -2.32 -19.42
C GLN A 41 -6.62 -1.44 -19.73
N VAL A 42 -5.49 -1.79 -19.13
CA VAL A 42 -4.22 -1.11 -19.35
C VAL A 42 -3.29 -2.08 -20.06
N THR A 43 -2.91 -1.75 -21.28
CA THR A 43 -2.08 -2.61 -22.15
C THR A 43 -0.61 -2.66 -21.73
N GLU A 44 -0.15 -1.66 -20.98
CA GLU A 44 1.20 -1.57 -20.44
C GLU A 44 1.31 -2.30 -19.09
N GLN A 45 2.22 -3.28 -19.02
CA GLN A 45 2.36 -4.21 -17.89
C GLN A 45 2.71 -3.54 -16.56
N ASP A 46 3.34 -2.36 -16.59
CA ASP A 46 3.76 -1.62 -15.39
C ASP A 46 2.87 -0.43 -15.05
N ARG A 47 1.82 -0.19 -15.84
CA ARG A 47 0.98 1.00 -15.70
C ARG A 47 -0.20 0.75 -14.76
N LEU A 48 -0.41 1.71 -13.86
CA LEU A 48 -1.43 1.64 -12.80
C LEU A 48 -2.77 2.29 -13.22
N PHE A 49 -2.72 3.26 -14.13
CA PHE A 49 -3.88 4.07 -14.51
C PHE A 49 -3.92 4.25 -16.03
N CYS A 50 -5.12 4.27 -16.62
CA CYS A 50 -5.25 4.44 -18.08
C CYS A 50 -4.80 5.84 -18.55
N ASN A 51 -4.86 6.86 -17.70
CA ASN A 51 -4.40 8.22 -17.98
C ASN A 51 -4.05 9.01 -16.71
N ALA A 52 -3.59 10.25 -16.88
CA ALA A 52 -3.21 11.14 -15.79
C ALA A 52 -4.41 11.58 -14.93
N ASP A 53 -5.59 11.72 -15.52
CA ASP A 53 -6.80 12.13 -14.80
C ASP A 53 -7.21 11.05 -13.79
N CYS A 54 -7.24 9.78 -14.21
CA CYS A 54 -7.49 8.64 -13.32
C CYS A 54 -6.46 8.52 -12.19
N ALA A 55 -5.20 8.88 -12.44
CA ALA A 55 -4.17 8.90 -11.41
C ALA A 55 -4.45 10.02 -10.37
N ALA A 56 -4.78 11.22 -10.84
CA ALA A 56 -5.09 12.36 -9.99
C ALA A 56 -6.36 12.15 -9.15
N ASP A 57 -7.41 11.60 -9.75
CA ASP A 57 -8.66 11.29 -9.05
C ASP A 57 -8.44 10.24 -7.95
N TRP A 58 -7.70 9.17 -8.27
CA TRP A 58 -7.33 8.17 -7.28
C TRP A 58 -6.49 8.76 -6.14
N GLU A 59 -5.50 9.61 -6.45
CA GLU A 59 -4.67 10.27 -5.43
C GLU A 59 -5.52 11.17 -4.51
N TYR A 60 -6.45 11.93 -5.08
CA TYR A 60 -7.36 12.78 -4.32
C TYR A 60 -8.22 11.95 -3.36
N GLU A 61 -8.92 10.93 -3.87
CA GLU A 61 -9.76 10.05 -3.06
C GLU A 61 -8.95 9.33 -1.97
N ASN A 62 -7.78 8.78 -2.32
CA ASN A 62 -6.92 8.08 -1.37
C ASN A 62 -6.38 9.04 -0.29
N SER A 63 -6.09 10.29 -0.63
CA SER A 63 -5.69 11.32 0.34
C SER A 63 -6.80 11.65 1.33
N LEU A 64 -8.06 11.74 0.86
CA LEU A 64 -9.22 11.97 1.71
C LEU A 64 -9.46 10.79 2.64
N ARG A 65 -9.40 9.56 2.13
CA ARG A 65 -9.55 8.34 2.94
C ARG A 65 -8.50 8.28 4.04
N THR A 66 -7.24 8.60 3.71
CA THR A 66 -6.15 8.67 4.69
C THR A 66 -6.44 9.69 5.80
N LYS A 67 -6.91 10.89 5.44
CA LYS A 67 -7.27 11.94 6.42
C LYS A 67 -8.45 11.52 7.31
N LEU A 68 -9.36 10.71 6.79
CA LEU A 68 -10.52 10.17 7.51
C LEU A 68 -10.21 8.88 8.29
N GLY A 69 -8.97 8.37 8.24
CA GLY A 69 -8.59 7.11 8.88
C GLY A 69 -9.18 5.86 8.21
N LEU A 70 -9.60 5.97 6.95
CA LEU A 70 -10.11 4.88 6.14
C LEU A 70 -8.96 4.15 5.41
N PRO A 71 -9.09 2.83 5.15
CA PRO A 71 -8.08 2.09 4.40
C PRO A 71 -7.89 2.63 2.98
N ALA A 72 -6.76 2.33 2.33
CA ALA A 72 -6.44 2.80 0.98
C ALA A 72 -7.42 2.28 -0.09
N GLY A 73 -7.60 3.06 -1.16
CA GLY A 73 -8.44 2.72 -2.33
C GLY A 73 -7.81 1.65 -3.17
N GLY A 74 -8.14 0.39 -2.92
CA GLY A 74 -7.85 -0.72 -3.82
C GLY A 74 -9.15 -1.43 -4.18
N LEU A 75 -9.25 -1.89 -5.42
CA LEU A 75 -10.35 -2.68 -5.98
C LEU A 75 -11.00 -3.60 -4.92
N GLN A 76 -12.08 -3.11 -4.34
CA GLN A 76 -12.95 -3.90 -3.47
C GLN A 76 -14.39 -3.48 -3.72
N ARG A 77 -14.80 -3.61 -4.99
CA ARG A 77 -16.19 -3.88 -5.34
C ARG A 77 -16.34 -5.39 -5.48
N MET A 78 -16.44 -6.07 -4.34
CA MET A 78 -17.06 -7.39 -4.32
C MET A 78 -18.57 -7.14 -4.49
N GLN A 79 -19.08 -7.55 -5.65
CA GLN A 79 -20.47 -7.88 -6.02
C GLN A 79 -21.61 -7.10 -5.33
#